data_AF-A0A7S3GZN8-F1
#
_entry.id   AF-A0A7S3GZN8-F1
#
_cell.length_a   1.000
_cell.length_b   1.000
_cell.length_c   1.000
_cell.angle_alpha   90.00
_cell.angle_beta   90.00
_cell.angle_gamma   90.00
#
_symmetry.space_group_name_H-M   'P 1'
#
loop_
_entity.id
_entity.type
_entity.pdbx_description
1 polymer ?
#
loop_
_entity_poly.entity_id
_entity_poly.type
_entity_poly.pdbx_seq_one_letter_code
_entity_poly.pdbx_strand_id
1 'polypeptide(L)'
;VFVTVWVGSAVVTFNALLLHGKVSFFQTVCVLGYCIFPLVIAAFFAMLLRVDWLKVVLVAVGFAWASGASVGFVAELVPEDRKLLGLYPVWLFYAAIAWMVLLA
;
A
#
# COMPACT_ATOMS: atom_id res chain seq x y z
N VAL A 1 0.53 11.18 8.33
CA VAL A 1 1.12 9.88 7.94
C VAL A 1 0.71 8.75 8.89
N PHE A 2 1.08 8.75 10.18
CA PHE A 2 0.77 7.63 11.09
C PHE A 2 -0.73 7.29 11.21
N VAL A 3 -1.58 8.28 11.50
CA VAL A 3 -3.04 8.08 11.61
C VAL A 3 -3.64 7.63 10.27
N THR A 4 -3.22 8.24 9.18
CA THR A 4 -3.67 7.90 7.82
C THR A 4 -3.34 6.46 7.46
N VAL A 5 -2.13 6.00 7.80
CA VAL A 5 -1.68 4.61 7.57
C VAL A 5 -2.51 3.65 8.41
N TRP A 6 -2.71 3.93 9.70
CA TRP A 6 -3.50 3.08 10.60
C TRP A 6 -4.97 2.94 10.21
N VAL A 7 -5.63 4.07 9.96
CA VAL A 7 -7.04 4.10 9.56
C VAL A 7 -7.19 3.45 8.18
N GLY A 8 -6.32 3.78 7.23
CA GLY A 8 -6.32 3.19 5.90
C GLY A 8 -6.12 1.67 5.94
N SER A 9 -5.13 1.17 6.69
CA SER A 9 -4.89 -0.27 6.83
C SER A 9 -6.05 -0.97 7.54
N ALA A 10 -6.68 -0.33 8.53
CA ALA A 10 -7.84 -0.88 9.21
C ALA A 10 -9.03 -1.01 8.24
N VAL A 11 -9.34 0.03 7.46
CA VAL A 11 -10.43 0.01 6.47
C VAL A 11 -10.21 -1.08 5.40
N VAL A 12 -8.99 -1.17 4.86
CA VAL A 12 -8.63 -2.21 3.88
C VAL A 12 -8.81 -3.61 4.47
N THR A 13 -8.35 -3.79 5.71
CA THR A 13 -8.42 -5.09 6.39
C THR A 13 -9.86 -5.48 6.73
N PHE A 14 -10.67 -4.53 7.20
CA PHE A 14 -12.10 -4.76 7.45
C PHE A 14 -12.83 -5.14 6.16
N ASN A 15 -12.52 -4.49 5.04
CA ASN A 15 -13.10 -4.84 3.74
C ASN A 15 -12.73 -6.28 3.34
N ALA A 16 -11.46 -6.67 3.48
CA ALA A 16 -11.00 -8.04 3.21
C ALA A 16 -11.67 -9.10 4.12
N LEU A 17 -11.93 -8.77 5.39
CA LEU A 17 -12.68 -9.60 6.33
C LEU A 17 -14.16 -9.75 5.92
N LEU A 18 -14.83 -8.66 5.52
CA LEU A 18 -16.21 -8.65 5.02
C LEU A 18 -16.39 -9.48 3.74
N LEU A 19 -15.34 -9.59 2.93
CA LEU A 19 -15.29 -10.45 1.74
C LEU A 19 -15.21 -11.96 2.06
N HIS A 20 -15.29 -12.35 3.35
CA HIS A 20 -15.09 -13.73 3.82
C HIS A 20 -13.70 -14.31 3.50
N GLY A 21 -12.69 -13.44 3.35
CA GLY A 21 -11.30 -13.90 3.23
C GLY A 21 -10.86 -14.60 4.52
N LYS A 22 -10.08 -15.68 4.42
CA LYS A 22 -9.47 -16.37 5.57
C LYS A 22 -8.27 -15.57 6.13
N VAL A 23 -8.47 -14.27 6.38
CA VAL A 23 -7.41 -13.33 6.73
C VAL A 23 -7.52 -12.90 8.19
N SER A 24 -6.41 -13.01 8.92
CA SER A 24 -6.30 -12.41 10.25
C SER A 24 -6.09 -10.90 10.12
N PHE A 25 -6.78 -10.12 10.96
CA PHE A 25 -6.72 -8.65 10.96
C PHE A 25 -5.28 -8.14 11.06
N PHE A 26 -4.55 -8.61 12.07
CA PHE A 26 -3.18 -8.17 12.32
C PHE A 26 -2.20 -8.62 11.23
N GLN A 27 -2.41 -9.78 10.62
CA GLN A 27 -1.54 -10.26 9.54
C GLN A 27 -1.63 -9.34 8.32
N THR A 28 -2.85 -8.97 7.93
CA THR A 28 -3.07 -8.09 6.77
C THR A 28 -2.50 -6.69 7.02
N VAL A 29 -2.71 -6.14 8.22
CA VAL A 29 -2.13 -4.84 8.62
C VAL A 29 -0.61 -4.87 8.60
N CYS A 30 0.01 -5.93 9.13
CA CYS A 30 1.47 -6.09 9.12
C CYS A 30 2.03 -6.24 7.70
N VAL A 31 1.38 -7.03 6.83
CA VAL A 31 1.81 -7.21 5.43
C VAL A 31 1.66 -5.91 4.64
N LEU A 32 0.53 -5.21 4.79
CA LEU A 32 0.33 -3.90 4.17
C LEU A 32 1.42 -2.90 4.60
N GLY A 33 1.77 -2.91 5.89
CA GLY A 33 2.89 -2.13 6.44
C GLY A 33 4.25 -2.52 5.86
N TYR A 34 4.51 -3.81 5.69
CA TYR A 34 5.75 -4.31 5.09
C TYR A 34 5.92 -3.83 3.64
N CYS A 35 4.83 -3.83 2.86
CA CYS A 35 4.84 -3.34 1.48
C CYS A 35 5.05 -1.82 1.37
N ILE A 36 4.89 -1.04 2.45
CA ILE A 36 5.20 0.41 2.47
C ILE A 36 6.72 0.65 2.56
N PHE A 37 7.52 -0.31 3.01
CA PHE A 37 8.96 -0.14 3.28
C PHE A 37 9.78 0.44 2.11
N PRO A 38 9.67 -0.04 0.85
CA PRO A 38 10.40 0.57 -0.26
C PRO A 38 9.88 1.96 -0.63
N LEU A 39 8.62 2.28 -0.31
CA LEU A 39 8.11 3.64 -0.46
C LEU A 39 8.79 4.59 0.54
N VAL A 40 9.09 4.12 1.74
CA VAL A 40 9.87 4.88 2.76
C VAL A 40 11.32 5.04 2.31
N ILE A 41 11.92 3.99 1.73
CA ILE A 41 13.27 4.09 1.15
C ILE A 41 13.28 5.11 0.00
N ALA A 42 12.30 5.06 -0.90
CA ALA A 42 12.16 6.01 -1.98
C ALA A 42 12.01 7.44 -1.45
N ALA A 43 11.21 7.66 -0.39
CA ALA A 43 11.07 8.95 0.28
C ALA A 43 12.38 9.45 0.92
N PHE A 44 13.16 8.55 1.51
CA PHE A 44 14.46 8.89 2.11
C PHE A 44 15.47 9.33 1.05
N PHE A 45 15.57 8.60 -0.06
CA PHE A 45 16.42 9.00 -1.20
C PHE A 45 15.93 10.27 -1.88
N ALA A 46 14.61 10.46 -1.97
CA ALA A 46 13.96 11.68 -2.44
C ALA A 46 14.31 12.92 -1.59
N MET A 47 14.48 12.75 -0.28
CA MET A 47 14.92 13.84 0.60
C MET A 47 16.41 14.17 0.41
N LEU A 48 17.23 13.15 0.16
CA LEU A 48 18.68 13.31 -0.05
C LEU A 48 19.00 13.93 -1.42
N LEU A 49 18.25 13.50 -2.44
CA LEU A 49 18.39 13.95 -3.82
C LEU A 49 17.37 15.07 -4.06
N ARG A 50 17.77 16.34 -3.90
CA ARG A 50 16.93 17.54 -4.12
C ARG A 50 16.58 17.78 -5.60
N VAL A 51 16.33 16.71 -6.35
CA VAL A 51 16.04 16.71 -7.79
C VAL A 51 14.61 16.23 -7.98
N ASP A 52 13.70 17.17 -8.26
CA ASP A 52 12.25 16.93 -8.27
C ASP A 52 11.84 15.84 -9.27
N TRP A 53 12.51 15.77 -10.43
CA TRP A 53 12.21 14.75 -11.45
C TRP A 53 12.56 13.33 -11.01
N LEU A 54 13.68 13.18 -10.29
CA LEU A 54 14.12 11.88 -9.79
C LEU A 54 13.20 11.38 -8.67
N LYS A 55 12.67 12.32 -7.88
CA LYS A 55 11.67 12.09 -6.84
C LYS A 55 10.44 11.38 -7.39
N VAL A 56 9.89 11.89 -8.50
CA VAL A 56 8.70 11.31 -9.14
C VAL A 56 8.97 9.89 -9.61
N VAL A 57 10.14 9.63 -10.21
CA VAL A 57 10.52 8.29 -10.69
C VAL A 57 10.66 7.32 -9.51
N LEU A 58 11.35 7.72 -8.44
CA LEU A 58 11.54 6.87 -7.26
C LEU A 58 10.21 6.52 -6.58
N VAL A 59 9.31 7.49 -6.44
CA VAL A 59 7.98 7.26 -5.87
C VAL A 59 7.13 6.37 -6.79
N ALA A 60 7.20 6.55 -8.11
CA ALA A 60 6.47 5.71 -9.06
C ALA A 60 6.94 4.24 -9.01
N VAL A 61 8.25 4.01 -8.94
CA VAL A 61 8.82 2.66 -8.79
C VAL A 61 8.42 2.04 -7.46
N GLY A 62 8.52 2.81 -6.36
CA GLY A 62 8.09 2.36 -5.03
C GLY A 62 6.60 2.02 -4.99
N PHE A 63 5.76 2.83 -5.63
CA PHE A 63 4.32 2.60 -5.73
C PHE A 63 4.00 1.36 -6.55
N ALA A 64 4.65 1.16 -7.70
CA ALA A 64 4.47 -0.02 -8.53
C ALA A 64 4.86 -1.31 -7.77
N TRP A 65 5.97 -1.27 -7.03
CA TRP A 65 6.41 -2.41 -6.22
C TRP A 65 5.46 -2.69 -5.06
N ALA A 66 5.07 -1.65 -4.30
CA ALA A 66 4.17 -1.79 -3.17
C ALA A 66 2.79 -2.29 -3.60
N SER A 67 2.27 -1.78 -4.72
CA SER A 67 1.02 -2.23 -5.31
C SER A 67 1.12 -3.68 -5.79
N GLY A 68 2.16 -4.03 -6.55
CA GLY A 68 2.35 -5.40 -7.05
C GLY A 68 2.51 -6.44 -5.93
N ALA A 69 3.31 -6.14 -4.92
CA ALA A 69 3.50 -7.03 -3.77
C ALA A 69 2.20 -7.21 -2.98
N SER A 70 1.48 -6.11 -2.71
CA SER A 70 0.23 -6.18 -1.96
C SER A 70 -0.89 -6.88 -2.73
N VAL A 71 -0.97 -6.69 -4.06
CA VAL A 71 -1.87 -7.43 -4.94
C VAL A 71 -1.60 -8.93 -4.85
N GLY A 72 -0.33 -9.35 -4.91
CA GLY A 72 0.05 -10.76 -4.81
C GLY A 72 -0.41 -11.41 -3.50
N PHE A 73 -0.18 -10.75 -2.37
CA PHE A 73 -0.64 -11.27 -1.07
C PHE A 73 -2.16 -11.27 -0.94
N VAL A 74 -2.85 -10.17 -1.28
CA VAL A 74 -4.31 -10.08 -1.17
C VAL A 74 -5.01 -11.05 -2.14
N ALA A 75 -4.40 -11.31 -3.30
CA ALA A 75 -4.85 -12.30 -4.28
C ALA A 75 -4.85 -13.73 -3.75
N GLU A 76 -3.93 -14.10 -2.86
CA GLU A 76 -3.90 -15.43 -2.23
C GLU A 76 -4.92 -15.56 -1.08
N LEU A 77 -5.34 -14.43 -0.52
CA LEU A 77 -6.16 -14.36 0.69
C LEU A 77 -7.67 -14.24 0.40
N VAL A 78 -8.04 -13.82 -0.81
CA VAL A 78 -9.43 -13.56 -1.23
C VAL A 78 -9.81 -14.47 -2.41
N PRO A 79 -11.02 -15.09 -2.41
CA PRO A 79 -11.48 -15.93 -3.52
C PRO A 79 -11.54 -15.15 -4.85
N GLU A 80 -11.24 -15.83 -5.95
CA GLU A 80 -11.03 -15.20 -7.27
C GLU A 80 -12.23 -14.41 -7.78
N ASP A 81 -13.45 -14.84 -7.46
CA ASP A 81 -14.70 -14.13 -7.80
C ASP A 81 -14.81 -12.73 -7.18
N ARG A 82 -14.03 -12.42 -6.14
CA ARG A 82 -14.11 -11.14 -5.40
C ARG A 82 -12.79 -10.38 -5.30
N LYS A 83 -11.77 -10.83 -6.04
CA LYS A 83 -10.40 -10.26 -6.03
C LYS A 83 -10.40 -8.74 -6.29
N LEU A 84 -11.17 -8.29 -7.29
CA LEU A 84 -11.25 -6.88 -7.67
C LEU A 84 -11.81 -5.99 -6.56
N LEU A 85 -12.77 -6.48 -5.78
CA LEU A 85 -13.36 -5.72 -4.67
C LEU A 85 -12.37 -5.54 -3.51
N GLY A 86 -11.55 -6.55 -3.23
CA GLY A 86 -10.50 -6.46 -2.21
C GLY A 86 -9.31 -5.60 -2.66
N LEU A 87 -9.01 -5.57 -3.96
CA LEU A 87 -7.88 -4.83 -4.53
C LEU A 87 -8.10 -3.32 -4.61
N TYR A 88 -9.34 -2.89 -4.83
CA TYR A 88 -9.68 -1.48 -4.95
C TYR A 88 -9.23 -0.62 -3.73
N PRO A 89 -9.60 -0.97 -2.48
CA PRO A 89 -9.18 -0.19 -1.31
C PRO A 89 -7.67 -0.25 -1.06
N VAL A 90 -7.02 -1.37 -1.39
CA VAL A 90 -5.55 -1.53 -1.31
C VAL A 90 -4.84 -0.55 -2.23
N TRP A 91 -5.29 -0.47 -3.48
CA TRP A 91 -4.70 0.42 -4.47
C TRP A 91 -4.87 1.89 -4.08
N LEU A 92 -6.08 2.27 -3.62
CA LEU A 92 -6.38 3.61 -3.13
C LEU A 92 -5.48 4.00 -1.94
N PHE A 93 -5.24 3.06 -1.03
CA PHE A 93 -4.36 3.26 0.12
C PHE A 93 -2.92 3.58 -0.29
N TYR A 94 -2.31 2.78 -1.18
CA TYR A 94 -0.95 3.06 -1.65
C TYR A 94 -0.86 4.34 -2.48
N ALA A 95 -1.90 4.68 -3.24
CA ALA A 95 -1.94 5.90 -4.03
C ALA A 95 -1.97 7.13 -3.12
N ALA A 96 -2.76 7.09 -2.05
CA ALA A 96 -2.79 8.15 -1.05
C ALA A 96 -1.43 8.35 -0.35
N ILE A 97 -0.71 7.27 -0.04
CA ILE A 97 0.62 7.37 0.57
C ILE A 97 1.64 7.92 -0.43
N ALA A 98 1.67 7.41 -1.67
CA ALA A 98 2.55 7.91 -2.72
C ALA A 98 2.34 9.41 -2.96
N TRP A 99 1.09 9.87 -2.96
CA TRP A 99 0.75 11.29 -3.06
C TRP A 99 1.28 12.12 -1.89
N MET A 100 1.14 11.61 -0.65
CA MET A 100 1.72 12.27 0.52
C MET A 100 3.26 12.38 0.44
N VAL A 101 3.94 11.38 -0.12
CA VAL A 101 5.40 11.40 -0.31
C VAL A 101 5.83 12.39 -1.40
N LEU A 102 5.02 12.59 -2.44
CA LEU A 102 5.30 13.59 -3.47
C LEU A 102 5.18 15.02 -2.93
N LEU A 103 4.18 15.27 -2.10
CA LEU A 103 3.94 16.60 -1.50
C LEU A 103 4.92 16.98 -0.38
N ALA A 104 5.53 15.98 0.29
CA ALA A 104 6.49 16.18 1.38
C ALA A 104 7.88 16.54 0.85
#